data_AF-A0AB35L6J8-F1
#
_entry.id   AF-A0AB35L6J8-F1
#
_cell.length_a   1.000
_cell.length_b   1.000
_cell.length_c   1.000
_cell.angle_alpha   90.00
_cell.angle_beta   90.00
_cell.angle_gamma   90.00
#
_symmetry.space_group_name_H-M   'P 1'
#
loop_
_entity.id
_entity.type
_entity.pdbx_description
1 polymer ?
#
loop_
_entity_poly.entity_id
_entity_poly.type
_entity_poly.pdbx_seq_one_letter_code
_entity_poly.pdbx_strand_id
1 'polypeptide(L)'
;IIHRRALKESAKGQSSASKPGTSKAATLDWTNLPIILDSPLASRFTAVYRELDHFWDAEARARLAKGRNPLAFRNLLTVDSHQAHLAMVNRLAQTTQPAIVIAGNGMCSSGRIVNYLKAMLGDERHDVLFVSYQAEGTPGRQIQRFGPRSGYVEFDGQRYDIRAQVHTIGGYSAHADQKGLVSFVTRMTHWPSEIRIVHGEPEAKAQLAECLRKCYQVQGQFVRTVVPESI
;
A
#
# COMPACT_ATOMS: atom_id res chain seq x y z
N ILE A 1 -8.49 -3.12 -2.62
CA ILE A 1 -9.90 -2.69 -2.42
C ILE A 1 -10.54 -3.60 -1.41
N ILE A 2 -11.16 -3.07 -0.36
CA ILE A 2 -11.91 -3.84 0.65
C ILE A 2 -13.40 -3.51 0.47
N HIS A 3 -14.29 -4.50 0.61
CA HIS A 3 -15.73 -4.34 0.40
C HIS A 3 -16.46 -4.11 1.74
N ARG A 4 -16.86 -2.87 2.01
CA ARG A 4 -17.53 -2.41 3.23
C ARG A 4 -18.99 -2.84 3.33
N ARG A 5 -19.69 -3.04 2.22
CA ARG A 5 -21.13 -3.37 2.29
C ARG A 5 -21.37 -4.80 2.76
N ALA A 6 -20.45 -5.74 2.55
CA ALA A 6 -20.52 -7.04 3.19
C ALA A 6 -20.36 -6.92 4.73
N LEU A 7 -19.44 -6.06 5.19
CA LEU A 7 -19.29 -5.70 6.61
C LEU A 7 -20.56 -5.02 7.18
N LYS A 8 -21.25 -4.20 6.37
CA LYS A 8 -22.49 -3.50 6.75
C LYS A 8 -23.77 -4.30 6.53
N GLU A 9 -23.86 -5.24 5.60
CA GLU A 9 -25.04 -6.11 5.36
C GLU A 9 -25.10 -7.23 6.39
N SER A 10 -23.94 -7.68 6.88
CA SER A 10 -23.81 -8.32 8.20
C SER A 10 -24.40 -7.49 9.35
N ALA A 11 -24.58 -6.17 9.17
CA ALA A 11 -25.15 -5.24 10.14
C ALA A 11 -26.52 -4.63 9.72
N LYS A 12 -27.01 -4.84 8.49
CA LYS A 12 -28.24 -4.23 7.93
C LYS A 12 -29.33 -5.24 7.58
N GLY A 13 -29.11 -6.54 7.81
CA GLY A 13 -30.18 -7.55 7.86
C GLY A 13 -31.09 -7.47 9.08
N GLN A 14 -31.02 -6.41 9.88
CA GLN A 14 -31.90 -6.15 11.01
C GLN A 14 -32.50 -4.74 10.92
N SER A 15 -33.64 -4.65 10.24
CA SER A 15 -34.60 -3.58 10.46
C SER A 15 -36.02 -4.08 10.17
N SER A 16 -36.52 -4.92 11.05
CA SER A 16 -37.93 -4.87 11.45
C SER A 16 -38.02 -5.11 12.97
N ALA A 17 -38.74 -4.23 13.65
CA ALA A 17 -39.11 -4.35 15.05
C ALA A 17 -39.92 -5.65 15.25
N SER A 18 -39.70 -6.45 16.30
CA SER A 18 -39.82 -6.01 17.69
C SER A 18 -38.80 -6.68 18.62
N LYS A 19 -38.14 -5.80 19.41
CA LYS A 19 -37.23 -6.02 20.56
C LYS A 19 -36.12 -7.08 20.33
N PRO A 20 -34.94 -6.70 19.83
CA PRO A 20 -33.92 -7.67 19.44
C PRO A 20 -32.96 -7.97 20.60
N GLY A 21 -32.89 -9.26 20.93
CA GLY A 21 -31.79 -9.85 21.67
C GLY A 21 -30.47 -9.72 20.92
N THR A 22 -29.38 -9.87 21.67
CA THR A 22 -27.97 -9.77 21.27
C THR A 22 -27.68 -10.40 19.91
N SER A 23 -27.70 -9.57 18.87
CA SER A 23 -27.35 -9.91 17.50
C SER A 23 -25.83 -10.03 17.37
N LYS A 24 -25.33 -11.26 17.21
CA LYS A 24 -23.94 -11.49 16.80
C LYS A 24 -23.80 -11.01 15.35
N ALA A 25 -23.03 -9.94 15.15
CA ALA A 25 -22.59 -9.48 13.84
C ALA A 25 -22.08 -10.67 13.02
N ALA A 26 -22.53 -10.84 11.77
CA ALA A 26 -22.00 -11.88 10.90
C ALA A 26 -20.51 -11.60 10.65
N THR A 27 -19.69 -12.39 11.33
CA THR A 27 -18.24 -12.31 11.35
C THR A 27 -17.71 -12.59 9.96
N LEU A 28 -16.95 -11.65 9.40
CA LEU A 28 -16.24 -11.88 8.15
C LEU A 28 -15.31 -13.07 8.35
N ASP A 29 -15.45 -14.08 7.51
CA ASP A 29 -14.54 -15.22 7.50
C ASP A 29 -13.23 -14.81 6.83
N TRP A 30 -12.34 -14.23 7.63
CA TRP A 30 -10.99 -13.85 7.20
C TRP A 30 -10.20 -15.05 6.67
N THR A 31 -10.52 -16.27 7.11
CA THR A 31 -9.85 -17.49 6.64
C THR A 31 -10.29 -17.96 5.27
N ASN A 32 -11.37 -17.40 4.70
CA ASN A 32 -11.81 -17.68 3.32
C ASN A 32 -11.92 -16.42 2.44
N LEU A 33 -11.58 -15.24 2.96
CA LEU A 33 -11.60 -13.99 2.18
C LEU A 33 -10.60 -14.06 1.02
N PRO A 34 -11.04 -13.94 -0.25
CA PRO A 34 -10.14 -13.98 -1.40
C PRO A 34 -9.17 -12.80 -1.39
N ILE A 35 -7.87 -13.09 -1.54
CA ILE A 35 -6.82 -12.10 -1.74
C ILE A 35 -6.32 -12.26 -3.18
N ILE A 36 -6.63 -11.28 -4.01
CA ILE A 36 -6.37 -11.30 -5.45
C ILE A 36 -5.11 -10.50 -5.72
N LEU A 37 -4.07 -11.18 -6.19
CA LEU A 37 -2.85 -10.57 -6.71
C LEU A 37 -2.97 -10.41 -8.22
N ASP A 38 -3.35 -9.20 -8.64
CA ASP A 38 -3.59 -8.88 -10.04
C ASP A 38 -2.41 -8.12 -10.66
N SER A 39 -1.31 -8.85 -10.81
CA SER A 39 -0.09 -8.38 -11.44
C SER A 39 0.76 -9.60 -11.86
N PRO A 40 0.95 -9.85 -13.17
CA PRO A 40 1.77 -10.96 -13.63
C PRO A 40 3.22 -10.79 -13.18
N LEU A 41 3.68 -9.55 -13.09
CA LEU A 41 5.02 -9.22 -12.60
C LEU A 41 5.16 -9.57 -11.12
N ALA A 42 4.17 -9.20 -10.29
CA ALA A 42 4.21 -9.53 -8.86
C ALA A 42 4.11 -11.04 -8.62
N SER A 43 3.30 -11.75 -9.41
CA SER A 43 3.21 -13.22 -9.37
C SER A 43 4.58 -13.87 -9.62
N ARG A 44 5.29 -13.45 -10.68
CA ARG A 44 6.64 -13.95 -10.99
C ARG A 44 7.67 -13.57 -9.92
N PHE A 45 7.66 -12.33 -9.43
CA PHE A 45 8.56 -11.95 -8.34
C PHE A 45 8.29 -12.73 -7.06
N THR A 46 7.03 -12.99 -6.73
CA THR A 46 6.65 -13.78 -5.55
C THR A 46 7.16 -15.21 -5.67
N ALA A 47 7.14 -15.81 -6.88
CA ALA A 47 7.72 -17.12 -7.12
C ALA A 47 9.24 -17.12 -6.85
N VAL A 48 9.98 -16.16 -7.42
CA VAL A 48 11.43 -16.02 -7.19
C VAL A 48 11.74 -15.77 -5.71
N TYR A 49 11.00 -14.89 -5.03
CA TYR A 49 11.22 -14.57 -3.61
C TYR A 49 11.10 -15.80 -2.69
N ARG A 50 10.31 -16.81 -3.08
CA ARG A 50 10.17 -18.06 -2.34
C ARG A 50 11.42 -18.94 -2.43
N GLU A 51 12.20 -18.82 -3.51
CA GLU A 51 13.47 -19.55 -3.69
C GLU A 51 14.62 -18.88 -2.92
N LEU A 52 14.42 -17.64 -2.46
CA LEU A 52 15.41 -16.82 -1.75
C LEU A 52 15.22 -16.85 -0.22
N ASP A 53 14.63 -17.92 0.32
CA ASP A 53 14.30 -18.04 1.75
C ASP A 53 15.50 -17.91 2.70
N HIS A 54 16.69 -18.29 2.23
CA HIS A 54 17.95 -18.10 2.94
C HIS A 54 18.28 -16.63 3.22
N PHE A 55 17.83 -15.69 2.39
CA PHE A 55 17.99 -14.25 2.59
C PHE A 55 16.91 -13.62 3.47
N TRP A 56 15.88 -14.36 3.87
CA TRP A 56 14.80 -13.82 4.69
C TRP A 56 15.31 -13.47 6.09
N ASP A 57 14.55 -12.66 6.84
CA ASP A 57 14.87 -12.44 8.25
C ASP A 57 14.61 -13.69 9.11
N ALA A 58 15.06 -13.65 10.37
CA ALA A 58 14.90 -14.77 11.29
C ALA A 58 13.42 -15.07 11.60
N GLU A 59 12.56 -14.06 11.61
CA GLU A 59 11.14 -14.24 11.91
C GLU A 59 10.42 -14.99 10.77
N ALA A 60 10.63 -14.58 9.52
CA ALA A 60 10.07 -15.19 8.34
C ALA A 60 10.53 -16.65 8.20
N ARG A 61 11.83 -16.93 8.42
CA ARG A 61 12.33 -18.32 8.45
C ARG A 61 11.71 -19.15 9.58
N ALA A 62 11.53 -18.57 10.77
CA ALA A 62 10.88 -19.27 11.88
C ALA A 62 9.40 -19.58 11.59
N ARG A 63 8.69 -18.70 10.87
CA ARG A 63 7.32 -18.95 10.40
C ARG A 63 7.28 -20.06 9.36
N LEU A 64 8.21 -20.04 8.40
CA LEU A 64 8.35 -21.08 7.38
C LEU A 64 8.61 -22.46 8.00
N ALA A 65 9.54 -22.54 8.97
CA ALA A 65 9.84 -23.76 9.70
C ALA A 65 8.63 -24.35 10.46
N LYS A 66 7.63 -23.52 10.80
CA LYS A 66 6.35 -23.94 11.41
C LYS A 66 5.30 -24.34 10.37
N GLY A 67 5.67 -24.49 9.10
CA GLY A 67 4.77 -24.83 8.00
C GLY A 67 3.88 -23.67 7.54
N ARG A 68 4.16 -22.42 7.96
CA ARG A 68 3.43 -21.25 7.45
C ARG A 68 4.09 -20.77 6.16
N ASN A 69 3.30 -20.65 5.10
CA ASN A 69 3.76 -20.17 3.80
C ASN A 69 3.33 -18.71 3.59
N PRO A 70 4.13 -17.70 4.00
CA PRO A 70 3.73 -16.29 3.98
C PRO A 70 3.47 -15.74 2.56
N LEU A 71 4.10 -16.34 1.54
CA LEU A 71 4.00 -15.96 0.14
C LEU A 71 3.15 -16.93 -0.70
N ALA A 72 2.58 -17.97 -0.09
CA ALA A 72 1.80 -18.98 -0.77
C ALA A 72 0.72 -19.56 0.17
N PHE A 73 -0.31 -18.75 0.43
CA PHE A 73 -1.41 -19.09 1.31
C PHE A 73 -2.69 -19.39 0.52
N ARG A 74 -3.58 -20.20 1.12
CA ARG A 74 -4.75 -20.82 0.45
C ARG A 74 -5.66 -19.82 -0.28
N ASN A 75 -5.80 -18.61 0.25
CA ASN A 75 -6.76 -17.63 -0.27
C ASN A 75 -6.14 -16.69 -1.32
N LEU A 76 -4.86 -16.87 -1.66
CA LEU A 76 -4.18 -16.07 -2.66
C LEU A 76 -4.58 -16.55 -4.07
N LEU A 77 -5.19 -15.66 -4.84
CA LEU A 77 -5.55 -15.87 -6.24
C LEU A 77 -4.68 -14.98 -7.12
N THR A 78 -3.87 -15.57 -7.99
CA THR A 78 -3.09 -14.82 -8.98
C THR A 78 -3.87 -14.64 -10.26
N VAL A 79 -3.77 -13.44 -10.86
CA VAL A 79 -4.38 -13.14 -12.15
C VAL A 79 -3.28 -12.82 -13.14
N ASP A 80 -3.07 -13.70 -14.12
CA ASP A 80 -1.94 -13.56 -15.06
C ASP A 80 -2.37 -13.04 -16.44
N SER A 81 -3.55 -13.43 -16.94
CA SER A 81 -4.03 -13.00 -18.26
C SER A 81 -4.83 -11.70 -18.21
N HIS A 82 -4.82 -10.96 -19.32
CA HIS A 82 -5.63 -9.74 -19.46
C HIS A 82 -7.14 -10.04 -19.41
N GLN A 83 -7.57 -11.14 -20.03
CA GLN A 83 -8.97 -11.57 -20.01
C GLN A 83 -9.45 -11.88 -18.58
N ALA A 84 -8.64 -12.59 -17.79
CA ALA A 84 -8.97 -12.88 -16.40
C ALA A 84 -9.02 -11.60 -15.55
N HIS A 85 -8.14 -10.64 -15.81
CA HIS A 85 -8.18 -9.32 -15.18
C HIS A 85 -9.50 -8.59 -15.44
N LEU A 86 -9.92 -8.48 -16.70
CA LEU A 86 -11.19 -7.81 -17.03
C LEU A 86 -12.39 -8.52 -16.41
N ALA A 87 -12.42 -9.86 -16.46
CA ALA A 87 -13.45 -10.65 -15.81
C ALA A 87 -13.49 -10.42 -14.30
N MET A 88 -12.32 -10.30 -13.65
CA MET A 88 -12.21 -10.04 -12.23
C MET A 88 -12.73 -8.64 -11.86
N VAL A 89 -12.34 -7.60 -12.60
CA VAL A 89 -12.83 -6.23 -12.43
C VAL A 89 -14.36 -6.20 -12.53
N ASN A 90 -14.91 -6.77 -13.60
CA ASN A 90 -16.36 -6.81 -13.83
C ASN A 90 -17.11 -7.54 -12.71
N ARG A 91 -16.63 -8.72 -12.33
CA ARG A 91 -17.22 -9.52 -11.25
C ARG A 91 -17.25 -8.77 -9.93
N LEU A 92 -16.15 -8.10 -9.57
CA LEU A 92 -16.07 -7.38 -8.30
C LEU A 92 -16.87 -6.06 -8.30
N ALA A 93 -17.00 -5.40 -9.45
CA ALA A 93 -17.81 -4.18 -9.57
C ALA A 93 -19.33 -4.51 -9.51
N GLN A 94 -19.74 -5.62 -10.11
CA GLN A 94 -21.15 -6.00 -10.24
C GLN A 94 -21.69 -6.79 -9.03
N THR A 95 -20.82 -7.45 -8.26
CA THR A 95 -21.23 -8.26 -7.11
C THR A 95 -20.93 -7.56 -5.78
N THR A 96 -21.52 -8.05 -4.69
CA THR A 96 -21.20 -7.62 -3.31
C THR A 96 -20.18 -8.54 -2.64
N GLN A 97 -19.52 -9.41 -3.40
CA GLN A 97 -18.59 -10.38 -2.84
C GLN A 97 -17.36 -9.66 -2.26
N PRO A 98 -17.06 -9.84 -0.96
CA PRO A 98 -15.88 -9.24 -0.38
C PRO A 98 -14.62 -9.93 -0.90
N ALA A 99 -13.63 -9.11 -1.24
CA ALA A 99 -12.30 -9.54 -1.63
C ALA A 99 -11.29 -8.45 -1.30
N ILE A 100 -10.01 -8.82 -1.22
CA ILE A 100 -8.88 -7.89 -1.18
C ILE A 100 -8.20 -7.96 -2.54
N VAL A 101 -8.13 -6.84 -3.26
CA VAL A 101 -7.35 -6.75 -4.51
C VAL A 101 -6.05 -6.00 -4.25
N ILE A 102 -4.94 -6.62 -4.65
CA ILE A 102 -3.59 -6.07 -4.71
C ILE A 102 -3.20 -5.98 -6.19
N ALA A 103 -3.11 -4.77 -6.73
CA ALA A 103 -2.75 -4.52 -8.12
C ALA A 103 -1.78 -3.34 -8.21
N GLY A 104 -0.81 -3.44 -9.12
CA GLY A 104 0.10 -2.34 -9.46
C GLY A 104 -0.45 -1.45 -10.60
N ASN A 105 0.10 -0.25 -10.81
CA ASN A 105 1.26 0.35 -10.14
C ASN A 105 0.88 1.12 -8.85
N GLY A 106 1.74 1.10 -7.81
CA GLY A 106 1.47 1.66 -6.48
C GLY A 106 1.19 3.17 -6.40
N MET A 107 1.50 3.95 -7.45
CA MET A 107 1.13 5.37 -7.56
C MET A 107 -0.11 5.64 -8.44
N CYS A 108 -0.75 4.57 -8.92
CA CYS A 108 -1.96 4.60 -9.73
C CYS A 108 -1.81 5.31 -11.08
N SER A 109 -0.59 5.56 -11.57
CA SER A 109 -0.36 6.21 -12.85
C SER A 109 -0.64 5.31 -14.06
N SER A 110 -0.56 3.99 -13.88
CA SER A 110 -0.75 3.01 -14.95
C SER A 110 -0.98 1.60 -14.39
N GLY A 111 -1.18 0.64 -15.29
CA GLY A 111 -1.32 -0.77 -14.94
C GLY A 111 -2.74 -1.16 -14.54
N ARG A 112 -2.87 -2.38 -14.01
CA ARG A 112 -4.17 -3.01 -13.75
C ARG A 112 -4.97 -2.31 -12.66
N ILE A 113 -4.32 -1.61 -11.73
CA ILE A 113 -4.99 -0.84 -10.68
C ILE A 113 -5.92 0.24 -11.27
N VAL A 114 -5.58 0.83 -12.41
CA VAL A 114 -6.39 1.89 -13.03
C VAL A 114 -7.78 1.36 -13.40
N ASN A 115 -7.88 0.14 -13.92
CA ASN A 115 -9.17 -0.47 -14.28
C ASN A 115 -10.05 -0.71 -13.04
N TYR A 116 -9.44 -1.16 -11.93
CA TYR A 116 -10.15 -1.27 -10.65
C TYR A 116 -10.64 0.09 -10.14
N LEU A 117 -9.79 1.11 -10.17
CA LEU A 117 -10.14 2.45 -9.71
C LEU A 117 -11.26 3.06 -10.55
N LYS A 118 -11.16 3.00 -11.87
CA LYS A 118 -12.23 3.45 -12.78
C LYS A 118 -13.57 2.78 -12.49
N ALA A 119 -13.56 1.47 -12.21
CA ALA A 119 -14.78 0.71 -11.96
C ALA A 119 -15.36 0.91 -10.55
N MET A 120 -14.54 1.27 -9.56
CA MET A 120 -14.90 1.17 -8.14
C MET A 120 -14.83 2.47 -7.35
N LEU A 121 -14.10 3.50 -7.81
CA LEU A 121 -13.97 4.77 -7.08
C LEU A 121 -15.32 5.46 -6.86
N GLY A 122 -16.22 5.33 -7.83
CA GLY A 122 -17.56 5.89 -7.78
C GLY A 122 -18.50 5.15 -6.83
N ASP A 123 -18.07 4.20 -6.00
CA ASP A 123 -18.99 3.44 -5.14
C ASP A 123 -18.49 3.39 -3.70
N GLU A 124 -19.32 3.88 -2.77
CA GLU A 124 -19.03 3.98 -1.33
C GLU A 124 -18.87 2.62 -0.62
N ARG A 125 -19.22 1.53 -1.29
CA ARG A 125 -19.03 0.17 -0.80
C ARG A 125 -17.56 -0.24 -0.83
N HIS A 126 -16.72 0.45 -1.59
CA HIS A 126 -15.31 0.12 -1.76
C HIS A 126 -14.41 1.01 -0.91
N ASP A 127 -13.31 0.43 -0.46
CA ASP A 127 -12.21 1.13 0.20
C ASP A 127 -10.94 1.05 -0.65
N VAL A 128 -10.25 2.17 -0.85
CA VAL A 128 -8.91 2.26 -1.45
C VAL A 128 -7.89 2.45 -0.35
N LEU A 129 -6.84 1.62 -0.36
CA LEU A 129 -5.82 1.59 0.68
C LEU A 129 -4.45 1.86 0.08
N PHE A 130 -3.83 2.97 0.48
CA PHE A 130 -2.47 3.33 0.12
C PHE A 130 -1.51 2.90 1.24
N VAL A 131 -0.48 2.12 0.87
CA VAL A 131 0.55 1.61 1.80
C VAL A 131 1.96 2.13 1.48
N SER A 132 2.08 2.96 0.44
CA SER A 132 3.34 3.53 -0.03
C SER A 132 3.19 5.03 -0.29
N TYR A 133 4.34 5.70 -0.38
CA TYR A 133 4.40 7.11 -0.77
C TYR A 133 3.70 7.38 -2.11
N GLN A 134 3.02 8.51 -2.21
CA GLN A 134 2.35 8.99 -3.42
C GLN A 134 2.96 10.33 -3.83
N ALA A 135 3.73 10.31 -4.92
CA ALA A 135 4.42 11.49 -5.41
C ALA A 135 3.45 12.54 -5.96
N GLU A 136 3.83 13.81 -5.87
CA GLU A 136 3.05 14.90 -6.44
C GLU A 136 2.85 14.72 -7.96
N GLY A 137 1.67 15.10 -8.46
CA GLY A 137 1.29 14.89 -9.87
C GLY A 137 0.80 13.49 -10.21
N THR A 138 0.87 12.52 -9.30
CA THR A 138 0.33 11.16 -9.56
C THR A 138 -1.18 11.08 -9.28
N PRO A 139 -1.94 10.20 -9.97
CA PRO A 139 -3.34 9.96 -9.65
C PRO A 139 -3.54 9.47 -8.22
N GLY A 140 -2.63 8.65 -7.69
CA GLY A 140 -2.70 8.18 -6.31
C GLY A 140 -2.66 9.32 -5.29
N ARG A 141 -1.82 10.34 -5.52
CA ARG A 141 -1.78 11.57 -4.71
C ARG A 141 -3.07 12.38 -4.81
N GLN A 142 -3.63 12.49 -6.02
CA GLN A 142 -4.94 13.16 -6.22
C GLN A 142 -6.05 12.43 -5.44
N ILE A 143 -6.10 11.11 -5.52
CA ILE A 143 -7.10 10.30 -4.79
C ILE A 143 -6.96 10.49 -3.28
N GLN A 144 -5.74 10.47 -2.74
CA GLN A 144 -5.50 10.74 -1.32
C GLN A 144 -5.97 12.13 -0.89
N ARG A 145 -5.71 13.15 -1.73
CA ARG A 145 -6.05 14.54 -1.41
C ARG A 145 -7.54 14.84 -1.53
N PHE A 146 -8.20 14.29 -2.55
CA PHE A 146 -9.57 14.63 -2.92
C PHE A 146 -10.60 13.63 -2.39
N GLY A 147 -10.21 12.37 -2.11
CA GLY A 147 -11.11 11.34 -1.62
C GLY A 147 -11.85 11.70 -0.32
N PRO A 148 -11.17 12.19 0.74
CA PRO A 148 -11.82 12.63 1.97
C PRO A 148 -12.80 13.81 1.80
N ARG A 149 -12.78 14.48 0.64
CA ARG A 149 -13.60 15.65 0.32
C ARG A 149 -14.62 15.37 -0.78
N SER A 150 -14.81 14.09 -1.15
CA SER A 150 -15.69 13.67 -2.24
C SER A 150 -15.39 14.38 -3.56
N GLY A 151 -14.10 14.58 -3.87
CA GLY A 151 -13.66 15.13 -5.15
C GLY A 151 -13.54 14.07 -6.24
N TYR A 152 -12.73 14.36 -7.26
CA TYR A 152 -12.53 13.49 -8.41
C TYR A 152 -11.05 13.26 -8.69
N VAL A 153 -10.77 12.23 -9.48
CA VAL A 153 -9.46 12.00 -10.13
C VAL A 153 -9.69 11.90 -11.63
N GLU A 154 -8.69 12.30 -12.42
CA GLU A 154 -8.74 12.14 -13.87
C GLU A 154 -7.92 10.92 -14.31
N PHE A 155 -8.51 10.10 -15.17
CA PHE A 155 -7.82 9.03 -15.89
C PHE A 155 -8.16 9.14 -17.37
N ASP A 156 -7.15 9.16 -18.23
CA ASP A 156 -7.30 9.23 -19.70
C ASP A 156 -8.24 10.37 -20.16
N GLY A 157 -8.12 11.54 -19.53
CA GLY A 157 -8.95 12.71 -19.86
C GLY A 157 -10.40 12.63 -19.36
N GLN A 158 -10.76 11.58 -18.61
CA GLN A 158 -12.10 11.40 -18.03
C GLN A 158 -12.07 11.55 -16.52
N ARG A 159 -13.09 12.23 -15.98
CA ARG A 159 -13.26 12.44 -14.53
C ARG A 159 -13.99 11.25 -13.89
N TYR A 160 -13.47 10.81 -12.75
CA TYR A 160 -14.05 9.77 -11.91
C TYR A 160 -14.24 10.30 -10.49
N ASP A 161 -15.49 10.33 -10.03
CA ASP A 161 -15.84 10.75 -8.67
C ASP A 161 -15.31 9.74 -7.64
N ILE A 162 -14.77 10.27 -6.54
CA ILE A 162 -14.24 9.47 -5.44
C ILE A 162 -15.30 9.42 -4.33
N ARG A 163 -16.17 8.40 -4.41
CA ARG A 163 -17.15 8.06 -3.36
C ARG A 163 -16.66 6.93 -2.46
N ALA A 164 -15.74 6.11 -2.96
CA ALA A 164 -15.01 5.12 -2.19
C ALA A 164 -14.26 5.78 -1.02
N GLN A 165 -14.12 5.07 0.09
CA GLN A 165 -13.32 5.55 1.21
C GLN A 165 -11.83 5.42 0.89
N VAL A 166 -11.05 6.43 1.24
CA VAL A 166 -9.61 6.47 0.97
C VAL A 166 -8.86 6.45 2.29
N HIS A 167 -7.95 5.49 2.41
CA HIS A 167 -7.16 5.26 3.61
C HIS A 167 -5.68 5.24 3.27
N THR A 168 -4.87 5.74 4.18
CA THR A 168 -3.40 5.68 4.09
C THR A 168 -2.87 5.01 5.34
N ILE A 169 -2.13 3.92 5.17
CA ILE A 169 -1.47 3.22 6.26
C ILE A 169 0.04 3.45 6.15
N GLY A 170 0.61 4.09 7.16
CA GLY A 170 2.06 4.22 7.33
C GLY A 170 2.71 2.94 7.85
N GLY A 171 4.03 2.84 7.76
CA GLY A 171 4.80 1.73 8.33
C GLY A 171 4.99 0.50 7.42
N TYR A 172 4.39 0.49 6.23
CA TYR A 172 4.64 -0.53 5.20
C TYR A 172 5.63 -0.09 4.11
N SER A 173 6.14 1.15 4.21
CA SER A 173 7.21 1.63 3.34
C SER A 173 8.51 0.90 3.69
N ALA A 174 9.21 0.37 2.67
CA ALA A 174 10.54 -0.20 2.83
C ALA A 174 11.62 0.89 3.04
N HIS A 175 11.26 2.18 2.94
CA HIS A 175 12.19 3.28 3.19
C HIS A 175 12.31 3.56 4.69
N ALA A 176 13.54 3.70 5.17
CA ALA A 176 13.80 4.24 6.50
C ALA A 176 13.23 5.66 6.63
N ASP A 177 12.66 5.94 7.80
CA ASP A 177 12.27 7.31 8.15
C ASP A 177 13.51 8.18 8.43
N GLN A 178 13.31 9.48 8.65
CA GLN A 178 14.42 10.40 8.92
C GLN A 178 15.28 9.93 10.11
N LYS A 179 14.64 9.43 11.17
CA LYS A 179 15.33 8.91 12.35
C LYS A 179 16.18 7.68 12.01
N GLY A 180 15.66 6.77 11.20
CA GLY A 180 16.36 5.60 10.70
C GLY A 180 17.56 5.97 9.82
N LEU A 181 17.41 6.94 8.91
CA LEU A 181 18.51 7.43 8.07
C LEU A 181 19.61 8.10 8.88
N VAL A 182 19.25 8.96 9.85
CA VAL A 182 20.23 9.55 10.77
C VAL A 182 20.90 8.45 11.60
N SER A 183 20.12 7.53 12.15
CA SER A 183 20.65 6.41 12.93
C SER A 183 21.55 5.49 12.13
N PHE A 184 21.34 5.35 10.83
CA PHE A 184 22.20 4.57 9.95
C PHE A 184 23.60 5.18 9.89
N VAL A 185 23.70 6.49 9.74
CA VAL A 185 24.97 7.23 9.72
C VAL A 185 25.62 7.20 11.11
N THR A 186 24.87 7.51 12.16
CA THR A 186 25.45 7.68 13.51
C THR A 186 25.86 6.37 14.17
N ARG A 187 25.40 5.22 13.66
CA ARG A 187 25.82 3.88 14.10
C ARG A 187 27.04 3.32 13.37
N MET A 188 27.56 4.04 12.37
CA MET A 188 28.79 3.62 11.71
C MET A 188 29.97 3.73 12.70
N THR A 189 30.89 2.77 12.65
CA THR A 189 32.12 2.82 13.46
C THR A 189 32.94 4.08 13.16
N HIS A 190 32.96 4.50 11.89
CA HIS A 190 33.59 5.74 11.44
C HIS A 190 32.55 6.56 10.69
N TRP A 191 32.28 7.76 11.21
CA TRP A 191 31.32 8.67 10.59
C TRP A 191 31.91 9.23 9.28
N PRO A 192 31.15 9.23 8.17
CA PRO A 192 31.65 9.73 6.90
C PRO A 192 31.94 11.23 6.96
N SER A 193 33.01 11.67 6.30
CA SER A 193 33.37 13.10 6.20
C SER A 193 32.52 13.86 5.16
N GLU A 194 31.92 13.13 4.22
CA GLU A 194 31.01 13.67 3.21
C GLU A 194 29.77 12.78 3.06
N ILE A 195 28.58 13.39 3.00
CA ILE A 195 27.31 12.71 2.76
C ILE A 195 26.60 13.38 1.58
N ARG A 196 26.27 12.60 0.56
CA ARG A 196 25.49 13.05 -0.60
C ARG A 196 24.05 12.58 -0.48
N ILE A 197 23.11 13.52 -0.39
CA ILE A 197 21.69 13.23 -0.23
C ILE A 197 21.02 13.41 -1.59
N VAL A 198 20.57 12.29 -2.15
CA VAL A 198 20.24 12.20 -3.56
C VAL A 198 18.74 12.03 -3.81
N HIS A 199 18.17 10.87 -3.53
CA HIS A 199 16.79 10.54 -3.86
C HIS A 199 15.83 11.10 -2.79
N GLY A 200 14.89 11.94 -3.21
CA GLY A 200 13.89 12.54 -2.32
C GLY A 200 13.48 13.93 -2.78
N GLU A 201 12.39 14.44 -2.22
CA GLU A 201 11.92 15.80 -2.50
C GLU A 201 12.91 16.84 -1.98
N PRO A 202 13.07 18.00 -2.65
CA PRO A 202 14.07 19.01 -2.29
C PRO A 202 14.03 19.40 -0.80
N GLU A 203 12.82 19.60 -0.26
CA GLU A 203 12.62 19.96 1.14
C GLU A 203 13.04 18.82 2.08
N ALA A 204 12.63 17.57 1.79
CA ALA A 204 13.02 16.40 2.60
C ALA A 204 14.55 16.20 2.62
N LYS A 205 15.22 16.43 1.48
CA LYS A 205 16.69 16.37 1.39
C LYS A 205 17.36 17.45 2.24
N ALA A 206 16.86 18.68 2.15
CA ALA A 206 17.38 19.80 2.93
C ALA A 206 17.22 19.58 4.44
N GLN A 207 16.05 19.10 4.87
CA GLN A 207 15.79 18.78 6.28
C GLN A 207 16.70 17.65 6.78
N LEU A 208 16.89 16.57 6.01
CA LEU A 208 17.81 15.49 6.37
C LEU A 208 19.26 15.98 6.47
N ALA A 209 19.71 16.84 5.55
CA ALA A 209 21.04 17.44 5.60
C ALA A 209 21.26 18.24 6.88
N GLU A 210 20.25 19.01 7.29
CA GLU A 210 20.32 19.78 8.52
C GLU A 210 20.35 18.89 9.77
N CYS A 211 19.52 17.85 9.84
CA CYS A 211 19.54 16.89 10.94
C CYS A 211 20.92 16.22 11.08
N LEU A 212 21.51 15.77 9.98
CA LEU A 212 22.85 15.17 9.99
C LEU A 212 23.91 16.16 10.48
N ARG A 213 23.93 17.40 9.96
CA ARG A 213 24.87 18.43 10.42
C ARG A 213 24.76 18.68 11.93
N LYS A 214 23.53 18.77 12.47
CA LYS A 214 23.31 18.91 13.91
C LYS A 214 23.87 17.73 14.71
N CYS A 215 23.68 16.50 14.24
CA CYS A 215 24.25 15.32 14.90
C CYS A 215 25.78 15.34 14.95
N TYR A 216 26.44 15.76 13.87
CA TYR A 216 27.90 15.89 13.82
C TYR A 216 28.42 16.98 14.76
N GLN A 217 27.74 18.15 14.78
CA GLN A 217 28.09 19.24 15.69
C GLN A 217 28.05 18.81 17.16
N VAL A 218 27.03 18.03 17.57
CA VAL A 218 26.92 17.52 18.95
C VAL A 218 28.09 16.59 19.32
N GLN A 219 28.65 15.87 18.35
CA GLN A 219 29.83 15.00 18.55
C GLN A 219 31.17 15.74 18.37
N GLY A 220 31.16 17.06 18.16
CA GLY A 220 32.36 17.84 17.89
C GLY A 220 33.02 17.50 16.55
N GLN A 221 32.26 16.91 15.61
CA GLN A 221 32.74 16.52 14.28
C GLN A 221 32.17 17.44 13.19
N PHE A 222 32.80 17.40 12.02
CA PHE A 222 32.34 18.12 10.84
C PHE A 222 31.93 17.14 9.74
N VAL A 223 30.88 17.49 8.98
CA VAL A 223 30.45 16.75 7.79
C VAL A 223 30.15 17.72 6.65
N ARG A 224 30.63 17.36 5.46
CA ARG A 224 30.20 18.00 4.22
C ARG A 224 28.92 17.34 3.72
N THR A 225 27.78 17.99 3.86
CA THR A 225 26.52 17.53 3.25
C THR A 225 26.34 18.15 1.87
N VAL A 226 26.15 17.33 0.84
CA VAL A 226 25.88 17.77 -0.54
C VAL A 226 24.49 17.30 -0.93
N VAL A 227 23.66 18.21 -1.45
CA VAL A 227 22.34 17.90 -2.02
C VAL A 227 22.40 18.24 -3.50
N PRO A 228 22.67 17.27 -4.40
CA PRO A 228 22.68 17.52 -5.83
C PRO A 228 21.30 17.96 -6.32
N GLU A 229 21.30 18.88 -7.29
CA GLU A 229 20.07 19.36 -7.96
C GLU A 229 19.46 18.27 -8.88
N SER A 230 20.28 17.34 -9.38
CA SER A 230 19.86 16.15 -10.14
C SER A 230 20.72 14.92 -9.80
N ILE A 231 20.14 13.72 -9.97
CA ILE A 231 20.88 12.45 -10.10
C ILE A 231 20.82 12.06 -11.57
#